data_AF-A0A7C8DRW8-F1
#
_entry.id   AF-A0A7C8DRW8-F1
#
_cell.length_a   1.000
_cell.length_b   1.000
_cell.length_c   1.000
_cell.angle_alpha   90.00
_cell.angle_beta   90.00
_cell.angle_gamma   90.00
#
_symmetry.space_group_name_H-M   'P 1'
#
loop_
_entity.id
_entity.type
_entity.pdbx_description
1 polymer ?
#
loop_
_entity_poly.entity_id
_entity_poly.type
_entity_poly.pdbx_seq_one_letter_code
_entity_poly.pdbx_strand_id
1 'polypeptide(L)'
;KGVVKGLFTSLEVMKDFKFAELCKFVTMTDAVVYPFAVVMNMDKWNALPDDVKKILDELAPQQAAWTGAYMDDHVRKAMDWAKRTEKVKVIRLKKDQKAAWDKLLLPLTDQWVKDAGEKGLPAQAIVNDIKDFTRMYSGE
;
A
#
# COMPACT_ATOMS: atom_id res chain seq x y z
N LYS A 1 -4.97 -24.63 -10.63
CA LYS A 1 -4.58 -25.55 -9.53
C LYS A 1 -5.43 -25.39 -8.25
N GLY A 2 -6.24 -24.33 -8.10
CA GLY A 2 -7.25 -24.25 -7.03
C GLY A 2 -6.73 -24.08 -5.59
N VAL A 3 -5.41 -23.93 -5.39
CA VAL A 3 -4.78 -23.76 -4.06
C VAL A 3 -5.29 -22.50 -3.36
N VAL A 4 -5.48 -21.43 -4.13
CA VAL A 4 -6.11 -20.18 -3.67
C VAL A 4 -7.29 -19.83 -4.56
N LYS A 5 -8.25 -19.08 -4.01
CA LYS A 5 -9.49 -18.65 -4.70
C LYS A 5 -9.52 -17.14 -4.99
N GLY A 6 -8.42 -16.46 -4.69
CA GLY A 6 -8.26 -15.02 -4.84
C GLY A 6 -6.93 -14.59 -4.24
N LEU A 7 -6.71 -13.28 -4.22
CA LEU A 7 -5.55 -12.63 -3.66
C LEU A 7 -5.99 -11.35 -2.94
N PHE A 8 -5.15 -10.88 -2.02
CA PHE A 8 -5.34 -9.62 -1.34
C PHE A 8 -4.14 -8.72 -1.64
N THR A 9 -4.32 -7.76 -2.54
CA THR A 9 -3.29 -6.81 -2.99
C THR A 9 -3.96 -5.63 -3.71
N SER A 10 -3.17 -4.66 -4.15
CA SER A 10 -3.61 -3.53 -4.97
C SER A 10 -4.08 -3.97 -6.38
N LEU A 11 -4.88 -3.13 -7.05
CA LEU A 11 -5.70 -3.55 -8.20
C LEU A 11 -5.04 -3.35 -9.57
N GLU A 12 -3.82 -2.83 -9.64
CA GLU A 12 -3.03 -2.76 -10.87
C GLU A 12 -2.79 -4.16 -11.46
N VAL A 13 -2.63 -5.17 -10.59
CA VAL A 13 -2.37 -6.57 -10.96
C VAL A 13 -3.48 -7.16 -11.82
N MET A 14 -4.69 -6.60 -11.74
CA MET A 14 -5.84 -7.00 -12.55
C MET A 14 -5.51 -6.92 -14.04
N LYS A 15 -4.75 -5.89 -14.44
CA LYS A 15 -4.28 -5.71 -15.82
C LYS A 15 -2.86 -6.25 -16.00
N ASP A 16 -1.92 -5.83 -15.16
CA ASP A 16 -0.49 -6.06 -15.39
C ASP A 16 -0.11 -7.54 -15.36
N PHE A 17 -0.76 -8.31 -14.49
CA PHE A 17 -0.58 -9.75 -14.37
C PHE A 17 -1.81 -10.53 -14.86
N LYS A 18 -2.75 -9.84 -15.53
CA LYS A 18 -3.97 -10.43 -16.08
C LYS A 18 -4.83 -11.18 -15.05
N PHE A 19 -4.78 -10.78 -13.78
CA PHE A 19 -5.64 -11.39 -12.76
C PHE A 19 -7.13 -11.21 -13.07
N ALA A 20 -7.51 -10.22 -13.87
CA ALA A 20 -8.89 -10.06 -14.34
C ALA A 20 -9.40 -11.24 -15.18
N GLU A 21 -8.54 -12.06 -15.79
CA GLU A 21 -8.95 -13.28 -16.51
C GLU A 21 -9.44 -14.37 -15.54
N LEU A 22 -8.91 -14.40 -14.32
CA LEU A 22 -9.16 -15.43 -13.30
C LEU A 22 -10.09 -14.96 -12.17
N CYS A 23 -9.89 -13.73 -11.69
CA CYS A 23 -10.57 -13.14 -10.55
C CYS A 23 -11.64 -12.15 -11.03
N LYS A 24 -12.88 -12.60 -11.21
CA LYS A 24 -13.97 -11.80 -11.79
C LYS A 24 -14.68 -10.86 -10.81
N PHE A 25 -14.33 -10.91 -9.53
CA PHE A 25 -14.93 -10.10 -8.48
C PHE A 25 -13.83 -9.42 -7.66
N VAL A 26 -14.00 -8.12 -7.43
CA VAL A 26 -13.13 -7.30 -6.57
C VAL A 26 -13.98 -6.75 -5.44
N THR A 27 -13.62 -7.06 -4.19
CA THR A 27 -14.23 -6.44 -3.01
C THR A 27 -13.33 -5.31 -2.53
N MET A 28 -13.83 -4.08 -2.57
CA MET A 28 -13.10 -2.90 -2.06
C MET A 28 -13.13 -2.91 -0.54
N THR A 29 -11.98 -3.19 0.08
CA THR A 29 -11.84 -3.21 1.55
C THR A 29 -11.09 -2.01 2.09
N ASP A 30 -10.33 -1.28 1.27
CA ASP A 30 -9.56 -0.07 1.63
C ASP A 30 -8.85 -0.23 3.00
N ALA A 31 -8.12 -1.33 3.16
CA ALA A 31 -7.67 -1.82 4.47
C ALA A 31 -6.16 -1.76 4.70
N VAL A 32 -5.35 -2.18 3.72
CA VAL A 32 -3.89 -2.28 3.87
C VAL A 32 -3.17 -1.87 2.59
N VAL A 33 -1.92 -1.45 2.76
CA VAL A 33 -0.94 -1.24 1.68
C VAL A 33 0.29 -2.11 1.94
N TYR A 34 1.07 -2.37 0.90
CA TYR A 34 2.36 -3.05 1.00
C TYR A 34 3.48 -2.01 0.91
N PRO A 35 4.21 -1.73 2.00
CA PRO A 35 5.30 -0.75 1.97
C PRO A 35 6.51 -1.31 1.21
N PHE A 36 7.18 -0.44 0.44
CA PHE A 36 8.41 -0.75 -0.27
C PHE A 36 9.52 0.22 0.14
N ALA A 37 10.76 -0.28 0.19
CA ALA A 37 11.95 0.52 0.35
C ALA A 37 12.91 0.25 -0.81
N VAL A 38 13.41 1.32 -1.43
CA VAL A 38 14.52 1.22 -2.38
C VAL A 38 15.81 1.34 -1.56
N VAL A 39 16.60 0.26 -1.54
CA VAL A 39 17.81 0.18 -0.72
C VAL A 39 19.05 0.14 -1.61
N MET A 40 20.10 0.84 -1.17
CA MET A 40 21.40 0.88 -1.84
C MET A 40 22.46 0.23 -0.95
N ASN A 41 23.41 -0.49 -1.55
CA ASN A 41 24.57 -0.98 -0.84
C ASN A 41 25.39 0.19 -0.26
N MET A 42 25.80 0.07 1.00
CA MET A 42 26.45 1.16 1.74
C MET A 42 27.81 1.55 1.16
N ASP A 43 28.63 0.60 0.71
CA ASP A 43 29.94 0.90 0.11
C ASP A 43 29.77 1.67 -1.20
N LYS A 44 28.74 1.32 -1.98
CA LYS A 44 28.40 2.05 -3.21
C LYS A 44 27.87 3.44 -2.92
N TRP A 45 27.02 3.60 -1.92
CA TRP A 45 26.57 4.92 -1.48
C TRP A 45 27.74 5.80 -1.04
N ASN A 46 28.63 5.27 -0.20
CA ASN A 46 29.79 6.00 0.32
C ASN A 46 30.77 6.43 -0.77
N ALA A 47 30.91 5.62 -1.84
CA ALA A 47 31.75 5.92 -2.99
C ALA A 47 31.18 7.02 -3.91
N LEU A 48 29.94 7.45 -3.74
CA LEU A 48 29.37 8.55 -4.52
C LEU A 48 29.96 9.90 -4.09
N PRO A 49 30.18 10.83 -5.05
CA PRO A 49 30.42 12.23 -4.74
C PRO A 49 29.29 12.86 -3.91
N ASP A 50 29.61 13.85 -3.08
CA ASP A 50 28.65 14.43 -2.15
C ASP A 50 27.52 15.20 -2.84
N ASP A 51 27.78 15.80 -3.99
CA ASP A 51 26.76 16.43 -4.83
C ASP A 51 25.76 15.40 -5.38
N VAL A 52 26.24 14.20 -5.75
CA VAL A 52 25.38 13.09 -6.20
C VAL A 52 24.55 12.54 -5.04
N LYS A 53 25.14 12.34 -3.85
CA LYS A 53 24.39 11.93 -2.65
C LYS A 53 23.26 12.91 -2.34
N LYS A 54 23.57 14.21 -2.36
CA LYS A 54 22.60 15.28 -2.14
C LYS A 54 21.43 15.21 -3.14
N ILE A 55 21.71 14.99 -4.43
CA ILE A 55 20.65 14.84 -5.45
C ILE A 55 19.74 13.66 -5.13
N LEU A 56 20.31 12.52 -4.71
CA LEU A 56 19.52 11.33 -4.37
C LEU A 56 18.67 11.54 -3.11
N ASP A 57 19.20 12.21 -2.10
CA ASP A 57 18.45 12.58 -0.89
C ASP A 57 17.29 13.54 -1.20
N GLU A 58 17.52 14.54 -2.05
CA GLU A 58 16.47 15.47 -2.51
C GLU A 58 15.41 14.78 -3.38
N LEU A 59 15.80 13.76 -4.14
CA LEU A 59 14.90 12.98 -4.98
C LEU A 59 14.02 12.02 -4.17
N ALA A 60 14.48 11.52 -3.02
CA ALA A 60 13.78 10.50 -2.24
C ALA A 60 12.30 10.83 -1.92
N PRO A 61 11.95 11.99 -1.33
CA PRO A 61 10.55 12.32 -1.07
C PRO A 61 9.75 12.57 -2.37
N GLN A 62 10.39 13.12 -3.41
CA GLN A 62 9.75 13.35 -4.71
C GLN A 62 9.39 12.03 -5.39
N GLN A 63 10.30 11.05 -5.34
CA GLN A 63 10.10 9.74 -5.92
C GLN A 63 8.99 8.97 -5.20
N ALA A 64 8.91 9.08 -3.87
CA ALA A 64 7.84 8.47 -3.09
C ALA A 64 6.46 9.05 -3.49
N ALA A 65 6.34 10.38 -3.54
CA ALA A 65 5.11 11.06 -3.95
C ALA A 65 4.73 10.74 -5.40
N TRP A 66 5.71 10.77 -6.32
CA TRP A 66 5.50 10.47 -7.73
C TRP A 66 5.02 9.03 -7.93
N THR A 67 5.61 8.07 -7.20
CA THR A 67 5.22 6.66 -7.30
C THR A 67 3.78 6.46 -6.82
N GLY A 68 3.39 7.10 -5.72
CA GLY A 68 2.00 7.08 -5.23
C GLY A 68 1.01 7.60 -6.28
N ALA A 69 1.27 8.79 -6.82
CA ALA A 69 0.41 9.41 -7.83
C ALA A 69 0.33 8.57 -9.12
N TYR A 70 1.45 8.01 -9.57
CA TYR A 70 1.50 7.08 -10.69
C TYR A 70 0.64 5.84 -10.43
N MET A 71 0.77 5.23 -9.25
CA MET A 71 0.03 4.02 -8.89
C MET A 71 -1.47 4.27 -8.79
N ASP A 72 -1.92 5.39 -8.24
CA ASP A 72 -3.34 5.74 -8.18
C ASP A 72 -3.96 5.85 -9.58
N ASP A 73 -3.29 6.57 -10.49
CA ASP A 73 -3.75 6.71 -11.87
C ASP A 73 -3.71 5.37 -12.63
N HIS A 74 -2.67 4.57 -12.39
CA HIS A 74 -2.49 3.28 -13.03
C HIS A 74 -3.54 2.26 -12.56
N VAL A 75 -3.84 2.20 -11.27
CA VAL A 75 -4.91 1.37 -10.70
C VAL A 75 -6.27 1.72 -11.32
N ARG A 76 -6.57 3.02 -11.45
CA ARG A 76 -7.80 3.49 -12.11
C ARG A 76 -7.87 2.96 -13.55
N LYS A 77 -6.80 3.14 -14.34
CA LYS A 77 -6.71 2.64 -15.72
C LYS A 77 -6.82 1.11 -15.81
N ALA A 78 -6.19 0.39 -14.89
CA ALA A 78 -6.24 -1.07 -14.84
C ALA A 78 -7.65 -1.59 -14.56
N MET A 79 -8.36 -0.97 -13.61
CA MET A 79 -9.73 -1.34 -13.28
C MET A 79 -10.74 -0.95 -14.36
N ASP A 80 -10.56 0.18 -15.04
CA ASP A 80 -11.38 0.55 -16.20
C ASP A 80 -11.22 -0.45 -17.34
N TRP A 81 -9.98 -0.86 -17.61
CA TRP A 81 -9.69 -1.95 -18.56
C TRP A 81 -10.38 -3.25 -18.13
N ALA A 82 -10.17 -3.70 -16.88
CA ALA A 82 -10.67 -4.98 -16.39
C ALA A 82 -12.21 -5.06 -16.40
N LYS A 83 -12.91 -3.97 -16.09
CA LYS A 83 -14.38 -3.89 -16.22
C LYS A 83 -14.82 -4.00 -17.67
N ARG A 84 -14.14 -3.31 -18.59
CA ARG A 84 -14.52 -3.24 -20.00
C ARG A 84 -14.26 -4.55 -20.74
N THR A 85 -13.07 -5.13 -20.58
CA THR A 85 -12.62 -6.31 -21.33
C THR A 85 -13.02 -7.60 -20.64
N GLU A 86 -12.71 -7.71 -19.35
CA GLU A 86 -12.84 -8.96 -18.58
C GLU A 86 -14.14 -9.07 -17.78
N LYS A 87 -14.98 -8.02 -17.82
CA LYS A 87 -16.28 -7.94 -17.13
C LYS A 87 -16.17 -8.12 -15.61
N VAL A 88 -15.07 -7.64 -15.02
CA VAL A 88 -14.86 -7.66 -13.56
C VAL A 88 -15.96 -6.87 -12.85
N LYS A 89 -16.54 -7.45 -11.80
CA LYS A 89 -17.55 -6.82 -10.93
C LYS A 89 -16.89 -6.28 -9.67
N VAL A 90 -17.19 -5.03 -9.34
CA VAL A 90 -16.72 -4.40 -8.11
C VAL A 90 -17.82 -4.47 -7.05
N ILE A 91 -17.46 -4.97 -5.87
CA ILE A 91 -18.28 -5.08 -4.67
C ILE A 91 -17.74 -4.02 -3.71
N ARG A 92 -18.63 -3.17 -3.18
CA ARG A 92 -18.29 -2.19 -2.15
C ARG A 92 -19.01 -2.55 -0.86
N LEU A 93 -18.29 -2.53 0.25
CA LEU A 93 -18.86 -2.77 1.58
C LEU A 93 -19.78 -1.60 1.96
N LYS A 94 -20.89 -1.91 2.63
CA LYS A 94 -21.69 -0.88 3.30
C LYS A 94 -20.90 -0.31 4.48
N LYS A 95 -21.25 0.91 4.91
CA LYS A 95 -20.53 1.63 5.99
C LYS A 95 -20.47 0.83 7.30
N ASP A 96 -21.58 0.21 7.68
CA ASP A 96 -21.68 -0.65 8.86
C ASP A 96 -20.81 -1.91 8.73
N GLN A 97 -20.82 -2.55 7.56
CA GLN A 97 -19.98 -3.72 7.27
C GLN A 97 -18.48 -3.37 7.31
N LYS A 98 -18.08 -2.25 6.68
CA LYS A 98 -16.71 -1.74 6.71
C LYS A 98 -16.26 -1.46 8.15
N ALA A 99 -17.07 -0.74 8.93
CA ALA A 99 -16.75 -0.46 10.32
C ALA A 99 -16.62 -1.75 11.17
N ALA A 100 -17.49 -2.74 10.94
CA ALA A 100 -17.39 -4.03 11.60
C ALA A 100 -16.10 -4.78 11.22
N TRP A 101 -15.70 -4.73 9.95
CA TRP A 101 -14.47 -5.36 9.47
C TRP A 101 -13.23 -4.64 10.02
N ASP A 102 -13.19 -3.31 9.98
CA ASP A 102 -12.07 -2.52 10.49
C ASP A 102 -11.85 -2.77 12.00
N LYS A 103 -12.93 -2.93 12.76
CA LYS A 103 -12.85 -3.28 14.19
C LYS A 103 -12.17 -4.63 14.42
N LEU A 104 -12.36 -5.60 13.53
CA LEU A 104 -11.71 -6.92 13.64
C LEU A 104 -10.21 -6.87 13.34
N LEU A 105 -9.71 -5.80 12.71
CA LEU A 105 -8.30 -5.62 12.40
C LEU A 105 -7.52 -4.93 13.52
N LEU A 106 -8.20 -4.23 14.45
CA LEU A 106 -7.56 -3.52 15.56
C LEU A 106 -6.56 -4.38 16.37
N PRO A 107 -6.86 -5.66 16.70
CA PRO A 107 -5.92 -6.48 17.46
C PRO A 107 -4.57 -6.70 16.76
N LEU A 108 -4.49 -6.55 15.44
CA LEU A 108 -3.22 -6.65 14.71
C LEU A 108 -2.30 -5.47 15.02
N THR A 109 -2.86 -4.26 15.08
CA THR A 109 -2.12 -3.06 15.48
C THR A 109 -1.73 -3.14 16.95
N ASP A 110 -2.64 -3.60 17.83
CA ASP A 110 -2.35 -3.76 19.26
C ASP A 110 -1.19 -4.75 19.49
N GLN A 111 -1.21 -5.88 18.78
CA GLN A 111 -0.13 -6.87 18.84
C GLN A 111 1.19 -6.29 18.32
N TRP A 112 1.17 -5.54 17.21
CA TRP A 112 2.37 -4.87 16.70
C TRP A 112 2.94 -3.87 17.71
N VAL A 113 2.09 -3.09 18.38
CA VAL A 113 2.53 -2.12 19.41
C VAL A 113 3.22 -2.84 20.55
N LYS A 114 2.66 -3.96 21.01
CA LYS A 114 3.27 -4.81 22.03
C LYS A 114 4.64 -5.33 21.57
N ASP A 115 4.70 -6.00 20.41
CA ASP A 115 5.91 -6.64 19.91
C ASP A 115 7.04 -5.64 19.63
N ALA A 116 6.70 -4.46 19.12
CA ALA A 116 7.66 -3.39 18.89
C ALA A 116 8.11 -2.74 20.21
N GLY A 117 7.21 -2.59 21.18
CA GLY A 117 7.52 -2.10 22.51
C GLY A 117 8.47 -3.03 23.28
N GLU A 118 8.29 -4.35 23.18
CA GLU A 118 9.21 -5.36 23.76
C GLU A 118 10.63 -5.27 23.16
N LYS A 119 10.76 -4.73 21.95
CA LYS A 119 12.05 -4.45 21.28
C LYS A 119 12.62 -3.07 21.61
N GLY A 120 12.00 -2.33 22.54
CA GLY A 120 12.44 -0.99 22.96
C GLY A 120 12.11 0.12 21.97
N LEU A 121 11.23 -0.12 20.99
CA LEU A 121 10.80 0.92 20.04
C LEU A 121 9.67 1.77 20.64
N PRO A 122 9.56 3.06 20.27
CA PRO A 122 8.46 3.94 20.68
C PRO A 122 7.18 3.62 19.90
N ALA A 123 6.69 2.38 20.00
CA ALA A 123 5.70 1.81 19.10
C ALA A 123 4.40 2.61 19.03
N GLN A 124 3.87 3.05 20.18
CA GLN A 124 2.65 3.85 20.20
C GLN A 124 2.84 5.21 19.50
N ALA A 125 4.01 5.83 19.64
CA ALA A 125 4.32 7.09 18.96
C ALA A 125 4.38 6.87 17.43
N ILE A 126 5.01 5.79 16.97
CA ILE A 126 5.05 5.45 15.54
C ILE A 126 3.64 5.28 14.95
N VAL A 127 2.73 4.58 15.65
CA VAL A 127 1.34 4.44 15.18
C VAL A 127 0.62 5.79 15.14
N ASN A 128 0.87 6.66 16.12
CA ASN A 128 0.29 8.00 16.13
C ASN A 128 0.81 8.83 14.96
N ASP A 129 2.12 8.84 14.72
CA ASP A 129 2.74 9.55 13.59
C ASP A 129 2.15 9.09 12.25
N ILE A 130 1.98 7.77 12.05
CA ILE A 130 1.35 7.23 10.84
C ILE A 130 -0.08 7.75 10.69
N LYS A 131 -0.88 7.78 11.76
CA LYS A 131 -2.25 8.29 11.71
C LYS A 131 -2.29 9.78 11.41
N ASP A 132 -1.33 10.54 11.95
CA ASP A 132 -1.25 11.99 11.78
C ASP A 132 -0.83 12.34 10.36
N PHE A 133 0.19 11.66 9.82
CA PHE A 133 0.58 11.82 8.41
C PHE A 133 -0.51 11.35 7.46
N THR A 134 -1.22 10.26 7.77
CA THR A 134 -2.35 9.82 6.95
C THR A 134 -3.39 10.92 6.80
N ARG A 135 -3.80 11.57 7.90
CA ARG A 135 -4.73 12.71 7.87
C ARG A 135 -4.20 13.88 7.03
N MET A 136 -2.93 14.25 7.25
CA MET A 136 -2.28 15.33 6.52
C MET A 136 -2.30 15.13 5.00
N TYR A 137 -2.08 13.89 4.53
CA TYR A 137 -1.96 13.59 3.10
C TYR A 137 -3.24 13.08 2.44
N SER A 138 -4.22 12.56 3.20
CA SER A 138 -5.53 12.17 2.67
C SER A 138 -6.47 13.36 2.45
N GLY A 139 -6.18 14.52 3.06
CA GLY A 139 -7.06 15.68 3.06
C GLY A 139 -8.24 15.56 4.04
N GLU A 140 -8.13 14.68 5.04
CA GLU A 140 -9.08 14.51 6.16
C GLU A 140 -8.55 15.16 7.44
#